data_AF-A0A7S7NN49-F1
#
_entry.id   AF-A0A7S7NN49-F1
#
_cell.length_a   1.000
_cell.length_b   1.000
_cell.length_c   1.000
_cell.angle_alpha   90.00
_cell.angle_beta   90.00
_cell.angle_gamma   90.00
#
_symmetry.space_group_name_H-M   'P 1'
#
loop_
_entity.id
_entity.type
_entity.pdbx_description
1 polymer ?
#
loop_
_entity_poly.entity_id
_entity_poly.type
_entity_poly.pdbx_seq_one_letter_code
_entity_poly.pdbx_strand_id
1 'polypeptide(L)'
;MTWQAVLAVALAHSIGWGVRGQWGHEAGAMIPGALSALAAVIFVGRADWLKRFLHCAFFAALGWSFGGSMSYMKVLAFTHSDSAPDVFYGYAMIFVIGFLWGVPGGAGLALPATLDTARLKSFFGPVLAISASWIVLGQLTEWLGWEPNWYDSDWLGVSLGLAAVLAYRLWKGPSFGASLILHMGLGWWGGFLLFPVLLGLRMTPPRGDNWAGSLGLCVALMWFFRRNGMHTVLQAALITGFSSGVGFVVGQWLKLCGVSTGIVTNWHSVTEQSYGFIAGLGVALAAYRLAAQNPPLATEVGELRGQSTAYAAFLLVVMTWVNISKNLNSVWLKAGTVPAHFYGLDAYTWFSLAYLALAGVILLLLRAHLHHPLAILPASNLGRSQLLFAVLLWWIVLGNLSRVLPFAPERLITEGMIHLNACAATLLVLVYPREHQDQTALPRCPRFAIWAVASVIVTGLLSWHTLSLYDGPAPGAQFRFGPRSNNQQR
;
A
#
# COMPACT_ATOMS: atom_id res chain seq x y z
N MET A 1 9.19 9.47 -20.83
CA MET A 1 8.07 9.38 -19.88
C MET A 1 7.04 10.41 -20.29
N THR A 2 5.83 10.00 -20.66
CA THR A 2 4.76 10.91 -21.11
C THR A 2 3.97 11.44 -19.91
N TRP A 3 3.32 12.61 -20.06
CA TRP A 3 2.51 13.18 -18.97
C TRP A 3 1.28 12.29 -18.66
N GLN A 4 0.74 11.60 -19.67
CA GLN A 4 -0.39 10.66 -19.50
C GLN A 4 0.00 9.51 -18.57
N ALA A 5 1.21 8.98 -18.72
CA ALA A 5 1.71 7.90 -17.89
C ALA A 5 1.87 8.34 -16.43
N VAL A 6 2.49 9.50 -16.22
CA VAL A 6 2.67 10.08 -14.89
C VAL A 6 1.32 10.29 -14.22
N LEU A 7 0.38 10.90 -14.94
CA LEU A 7 -0.95 11.19 -14.42
C LEU A 7 -1.74 9.91 -14.12
N ALA A 8 -1.73 8.91 -15.01
CA ALA A 8 -2.46 7.66 -14.81
C ALA A 8 -1.98 6.90 -13.56
N VAL A 9 -0.66 6.81 -13.36
CA VAL A 9 -0.09 6.15 -12.17
C VAL A 9 -0.39 6.94 -10.90
N ALA A 10 -0.29 8.27 -10.95
CA ALA A 10 -0.64 9.13 -9.83
C ALA A 10 -2.12 9.03 -9.45
N LEU A 11 -3.03 9.06 -10.42
CA LEU A 11 -4.46 8.88 -10.20
C LEU A 11 -4.78 7.49 -9.66
N ALA A 12 -4.22 6.43 -10.24
CA ALA A 12 -4.43 5.06 -9.77
C ALA A 12 -4.02 4.89 -8.30
N HIS A 13 -2.88 5.47 -7.91
CA HIS A 13 -2.43 5.44 -6.53
C HIS A 13 -3.28 6.33 -5.62
N SER A 14 -3.67 7.52 -6.08
CA SER A 14 -4.56 8.45 -5.36
C SER A 14 -5.91 7.83 -5.03
N ILE A 15 -6.55 7.19 -6.01
CA ILE A 15 -7.82 6.46 -5.85
C ILE A 15 -7.65 5.36 -4.80
N GLY A 16 -6.64 4.51 -4.99
CA GLY A 16 -6.39 3.42 -4.06
C GLY A 16 -6.15 3.90 -2.63
N TRP A 17 -5.43 5.00 -2.45
CA TRP A 17 -5.17 5.56 -1.12
C TRP A 17 -6.39 6.24 -0.50
N GLY A 18 -7.17 6.97 -1.30
CA GLY A 18 -8.44 7.56 -0.86
C GLY A 18 -9.45 6.51 -0.39
N VAL A 19 -9.51 5.37 -1.08
CA VAL A 19 -10.32 4.22 -0.67
C VAL A 19 -9.73 3.52 0.56
N ARG A 20 -8.41 3.32 0.59
CA ARG A 20 -7.69 2.77 1.76
C ARG A 20 -8.02 3.55 3.02
N GLY A 21 -8.17 4.87 2.94
CA GLY A 21 -8.54 5.70 4.07
C GLY A 21 -9.87 5.39 4.73
N GLN A 22 -10.78 4.77 3.99
CA GLN A 22 -12.10 4.39 4.49
C GLN A 22 -12.12 2.99 5.11
N TRP A 23 -11.29 2.09 4.58
CA TRP A 23 -11.16 0.71 5.04
C TRP A 23 -10.05 0.49 6.08
N GLY A 24 -9.06 1.40 6.12
CA GLY A 24 -7.87 1.34 6.96
C GLY A 24 -7.00 0.09 6.77
N HIS A 25 -5.97 -0.02 7.62
CA HIS A 25 -5.17 -1.23 7.83
C HIS A 25 -4.32 -1.68 6.62
N GLU A 26 -3.69 -2.84 6.74
CA GLU A 26 -2.77 -3.48 5.79
C GLU A 26 -3.49 -3.86 4.49
N ALA A 27 -4.67 -4.46 4.60
CA ALA A 27 -5.44 -4.90 3.44
C ALA A 27 -5.90 -3.73 2.56
N GLY A 28 -6.23 -2.57 3.15
CA GLY A 28 -6.57 -1.37 2.38
C GLY A 28 -5.38 -0.84 1.60
N ALA A 29 -4.18 -0.91 2.18
CA ALA A 29 -2.96 -0.43 1.55
C ALA A 29 -2.48 -1.30 0.37
N MET A 30 -3.02 -2.52 0.21
CA MET A 30 -2.76 -3.36 -0.97
C MET A 30 -3.29 -2.74 -2.27
N ILE A 31 -4.43 -2.06 -2.20
CA ILE A 31 -5.16 -1.50 -3.35
C ILE A 31 -4.32 -0.47 -4.13
N PRO A 32 -3.80 0.62 -3.51
CA PRO A 32 -2.99 1.59 -4.23
C PRO A 32 -1.74 0.96 -4.82
N GLY A 33 -1.15 -0.03 -4.15
CA GLY A 33 -0.03 -0.82 -4.67
C GLY A 33 -0.38 -1.56 -5.96
N ALA A 34 -1.46 -2.35 -5.95
CA ALA A 34 -1.91 -3.10 -7.11
C ALA A 34 -2.25 -2.18 -8.30
N LEU A 35 -3.08 -1.15 -8.08
CA LEU A 35 -3.56 -0.26 -9.14
C LEU A 35 -2.41 0.55 -9.76
N SER A 36 -1.54 1.14 -8.94
CA SER A 36 -0.42 1.94 -9.46
C SER A 36 0.63 1.11 -10.18
N ALA A 37 0.91 -0.12 -9.71
CA ALA A 37 1.81 -1.03 -10.40
C ALA A 37 1.27 -1.50 -11.75
N LEU A 38 -0.04 -1.80 -11.83
CA LEU A 38 -0.70 -2.12 -13.10
C LEU A 38 -0.61 -0.95 -14.08
N ALA A 39 -0.98 0.26 -13.65
CA ALA A 39 -0.87 1.46 -14.48
C ALA A 39 0.59 1.68 -14.94
N ALA A 40 1.57 1.52 -14.03
CA ALA A 40 2.98 1.70 -14.35
C ALA A 40 3.46 0.68 -15.39
N VAL A 41 3.14 -0.61 -15.23
CA VAL A 41 3.52 -1.66 -16.18
C VAL A 41 2.88 -1.43 -17.56
N ILE A 42 1.60 -1.06 -17.58
CA ILE A 42 0.85 -0.76 -18.80
C ILE A 42 1.52 0.38 -19.58
N PHE A 43 1.85 1.48 -18.91
CA PHE A 43 2.44 2.67 -19.55
C PHE A 43 3.93 2.54 -19.83
N VAL A 44 4.66 1.72 -19.06
CA VAL A 44 6.04 1.37 -19.41
C VAL A 44 6.08 0.54 -20.70
N GLY A 45 5.04 -0.24 -20.99
CA GLY A 45 4.83 -0.86 -22.31
C GLY A 45 5.86 -1.92 -22.71
N ARG A 46 6.79 -2.26 -21.81
CA ARG A 46 7.83 -3.27 -22.03
C ARG A 46 7.22 -4.68 -22.06
N ALA A 47 7.53 -5.44 -23.10
CA ALA A 47 6.98 -6.78 -23.30
C ALA A 47 7.27 -7.76 -22.14
N ASP A 48 8.47 -7.68 -21.55
CA ASP A 48 8.87 -8.52 -20.41
C ASP A 48 8.13 -8.17 -19.13
N TRP A 49 7.83 -6.88 -18.90
CA TRP A 49 7.02 -6.44 -17.76
C TRP A 49 5.54 -6.74 -17.96
N LEU A 50 5.01 -6.55 -19.17
CA LEU A 50 3.63 -6.91 -19.52
C LEU A 50 3.37 -8.42 -19.34
N LYS A 51 4.36 -9.28 -19.54
CA LYS A 51 4.26 -10.72 -19.21
C LYS A 51 4.18 -11.00 -17.70
N ARG A 52 4.65 -10.06 -16.87
CA ARG A 52 4.76 -10.17 -15.40
C ARG A 52 3.82 -9.22 -14.67
N PHE A 53 2.82 -8.64 -15.34
CA PHE A 53 1.93 -7.62 -14.77
C PHE A 53 1.24 -8.07 -13.47
N LEU A 54 0.85 -9.34 -13.38
CA LEU A 54 0.26 -9.95 -12.17
C LEU A 54 1.25 -10.01 -11.01
N HIS A 55 2.51 -10.37 -11.27
CA HIS A 55 3.58 -10.36 -10.27
C HIS A 55 3.87 -8.93 -9.81
N CYS A 56 3.98 -7.98 -10.73
CA CYS A 56 4.16 -6.56 -10.38
C CYS A 56 3.03 -6.04 -9.49
N ALA A 57 1.77 -6.33 -9.85
CA ALA A 57 0.60 -5.92 -9.08
C ALA A 57 0.58 -6.58 -7.69
N PHE A 58 0.81 -7.89 -7.61
CA PHE A 58 0.81 -8.63 -6.35
C PHE A 58 1.93 -8.19 -5.40
N PHE A 59 3.17 -8.10 -5.88
CA PHE A 59 4.29 -7.70 -5.02
C PHE A 59 4.19 -6.23 -4.61
N ALA A 60 3.69 -5.35 -5.47
CA ALA A 60 3.41 -3.96 -5.07
C ALA A 60 2.30 -3.92 -4.01
N ALA A 61 1.21 -4.67 -4.19
CA ALA A 61 0.16 -4.79 -3.18
C ALA A 61 0.70 -5.23 -1.82
N LEU A 62 1.53 -6.29 -1.78
CA LEU A 62 2.20 -6.73 -0.56
C LEU A 62 3.14 -5.67 0.01
N GLY A 63 3.95 -5.02 -0.84
CA GLY A 63 4.89 -3.99 -0.43
C GLY A 63 4.21 -2.83 0.31
N TRP A 64 3.12 -2.33 -0.25
CA TRP A 64 2.34 -1.26 0.38
C TRP A 64 1.56 -1.71 1.62
N SER A 65 1.16 -2.99 1.68
CA SER A 65 0.47 -3.56 2.85
C SER A 65 1.30 -3.48 4.14
N PHE A 66 2.64 -3.64 4.05
CA PHE A 66 3.51 -3.63 5.23
C PHE A 66 3.42 -2.35 6.04
N GLY A 67 3.35 -1.18 5.39
CA GLY A 67 3.20 0.06 6.13
C GLY A 67 1.78 0.29 6.66
N GLY A 68 0.79 -0.51 6.22
CA GLY A 68 -0.60 -0.40 6.69
C GLY A 68 -0.80 -0.73 8.16
N SER A 69 0.22 -1.35 8.79
CA SER A 69 0.32 -1.66 10.22
C SER A 69 0.61 -0.44 11.09
N MET A 70 1.08 0.67 10.51
CA MET A 70 1.47 1.87 11.25
C MET A 70 0.28 2.78 11.53
N SER A 71 0.08 3.13 12.80
CA SER A 71 -0.83 4.21 13.18
C SER A 71 -0.18 5.58 12.93
N TYR A 72 -0.94 6.54 12.43
CA TYR A 72 -0.45 7.90 12.16
C TYR A 72 -1.40 9.00 12.63
N MET A 73 -2.63 8.67 13.05
CA MET A 73 -3.64 9.67 13.42
C MET A 73 -3.20 10.54 14.60
N LYS A 74 -2.52 9.96 15.60
CA LYS A 74 -1.96 10.73 16.73
C LYS A 74 -0.89 11.72 16.25
N VAL A 75 -0.09 11.32 15.26
CA VAL A 75 0.96 12.17 14.68
C VAL A 75 0.37 13.33 13.87
N LEU A 76 -0.68 13.07 13.07
CA LEU A 76 -1.46 14.13 12.42
C LEU A 76 -2.00 15.12 13.43
N ALA A 77 -2.51 14.66 14.56
CA ALA A 77 -3.07 15.53 15.58
C ALA A 77 -2.05 16.49 16.23
N PHE A 78 -0.75 16.16 16.24
CA PHE A 78 0.29 17.10 16.70
C PHE A 78 0.46 18.30 15.76
N THR A 79 0.22 18.11 14.45
CA THR A 79 0.27 19.21 13.46
C THR A 79 -0.89 20.20 13.59
N HIS A 80 -1.95 19.83 14.33
CA HIS A 80 -3.07 20.72 14.65
C HIS A 80 -2.79 21.61 15.87
N SER A 81 -1.65 21.43 16.57
CA SER A 81 -1.33 22.24 17.75
C SER A 81 -0.89 23.67 17.40
N ASP A 82 -0.84 24.54 18.41
CA ASP A 82 -0.30 25.90 18.37
C ASP A 82 1.17 25.97 18.82
N SER A 83 1.80 24.82 19.08
CA SER A 83 3.13 24.69 19.65
C SER A 83 4.11 24.31 18.55
N ALA A 84 5.10 25.17 18.29
CA ALA A 84 6.08 24.92 17.24
C ALA A 84 6.78 23.56 17.36
N PRO A 85 7.28 23.13 18.55
CA PRO A 85 7.86 21.79 18.73
C PRO A 85 6.91 20.65 18.34
N ASP A 86 5.63 20.76 18.67
CA ASP A 86 4.62 19.74 18.39
C ASP A 86 4.29 19.68 16.90
N VAL A 87 4.11 20.84 16.25
CA VAL A 87 3.84 20.92 14.80
C VAL A 87 5.03 20.37 14.00
N PHE A 88 6.26 20.81 14.30
CA PHE A 88 7.46 20.29 13.63
C PHE A 88 7.63 18.79 13.83
N TYR A 89 7.41 18.29 15.05
CA TYR A 89 7.47 16.86 15.33
C TYR A 89 6.40 16.08 14.55
N GLY A 90 5.16 16.57 14.54
CA GLY A 90 4.06 15.97 13.79
C GLY A 90 4.41 15.82 12.31
N TYR A 91 4.82 16.90 11.65
CA TYR A 91 5.21 16.86 10.24
C TYR A 91 6.44 15.98 9.97
N ALA A 92 7.46 16.05 10.82
CA ALA A 92 8.66 15.21 10.68
C ALA A 92 8.32 13.71 10.79
N MET A 93 7.49 13.32 11.75
CA MET A 93 7.13 11.92 11.93
C MET A 93 6.12 11.43 10.88
N ILE A 94 5.25 12.30 10.36
CA ILE A 94 4.40 12.01 9.19
C ILE A 94 5.27 11.75 7.96
N PHE A 95 6.32 12.56 7.74
CA PHE A 95 7.28 12.30 6.68
C PHE A 95 7.92 10.92 6.84
N VAL A 96 8.38 10.59 8.04
CA VAL A 96 8.98 9.28 8.35
C VAL A 96 7.99 8.16 8.05
N ILE A 97 6.76 8.24 8.54
CA ILE A 97 5.72 7.23 8.27
C ILE A 97 5.46 7.07 6.78
N GLY A 98 5.30 8.18 6.05
CA GLY A 98 5.12 8.17 4.60
C GLY A 98 6.30 7.50 3.88
N PHE A 99 7.52 7.79 4.31
CA PHE A 99 8.74 7.17 3.80
C PHE A 99 8.78 5.66 4.04
N LEU A 100 8.49 5.23 5.27
CA LEU A 100 8.45 3.82 5.66
C LEU A 100 7.36 3.03 4.91
N TRP A 101 6.29 3.70 4.49
CA TRP A 101 5.29 3.11 3.59
C TRP A 101 5.80 2.95 2.16
N GLY A 102 6.41 4.00 1.62
CA GLY A 102 6.82 4.05 0.22
C GLY A 102 8.00 3.14 -0.12
N VAL A 103 8.93 2.91 0.82
CA VAL A 103 10.10 2.05 0.61
C VAL A 103 9.73 0.60 0.20
N PRO A 104 8.96 -0.16 1.00
CA PRO A 104 8.55 -1.50 0.62
C PRO A 104 7.58 -1.48 -0.57
N GLY A 105 6.75 -0.43 -0.72
CA GLY A 105 5.87 -0.25 -1.88
C GLY A 105 6.64 -0.16 -3.21
N GLY A 106 7.67 0.69 -3.28
CA GLY A 106 8.55 0.83 -4.44
C GLY A 106 9.39 -0.42 -4.70
N ALA A 107 9.87 -1.07 -3.64
CA ALA A 107 10.56 -2.36 -3.74
C ALA A 107 9.66 -3.46 -4.33
N GLY A 108 8.39 -3.50 -3.90
CA GLY A 108 7.38 -4.46 -4.37
C GLY A 108 7.16 -4.37 -5.88
N LEU A 109 7.07 -3.17 -6.46
CA LEU A 109 7.02 -2.99 -7.91
C LEU A 109 8.34 -3.45 -8.59
N ALA A 110 9.48 -3.09 -8.00
CA ALA A 110 10.77 -3.25 -8.65
C ALA A 110 11.32 -4.69 -8.65
N LEU A 111 10.99 -5.51 -7.65
CA LEU A 111 11.42 -6.91 -7.56
C LEU A 111 11.00 -7.76 -8.78
N PRO A 112 9.71 -7.92 -9.13
CA PRO A 112 9.30 -8.71 -10.28
C PRO A 112 9.79 -8.15 -11.62
N ALA A 113 10.04 -6.84 -11.67
CA ALA A 113 10.57 -6.11 -12.81
C ALA A 113 12.09 -6.24 -13.01
N THR A 114 12.82 -6.84 -12.06
CA THR A 114 14.29 -6.99 -12.11
C THR A 114 14.80 -8.41 -11.89
N LEU A 115 14.08 -9.21 -11.12
CA LEU A 115 14.53 -10.57 -10.78
C LEU A 115 14.43 -11.51 -11.98
N ASP A 116 15.36 -12.45 -12.08
CA ASP A 116 15.19 -13.61 -12.96
C ASP A 116 14.01 -14.49 -12.51
N THR A 117 13.55 -15.37 -13.40
CA THR A 117 12.38 -16.23 -13.13
C THR A 117 12.58 -17.12 -11.89
N ALA A 118 13.78 -17.67 -11.68
CA ALA A 118 14.04 -18.58 -10.57
C ALA A 118 13.94 -17.86 -9.21
N ARG A 119 14.58 -16.69 -9.09
CA ARG A 119 14.51 -15.84 -7.90
C ARG A 119 13.09 -15.34 -7.65
N LEU A 120 12.38 -14.91 -8.69
CA LEU A 120 10.99 -14.47 -8.55
C LEU A 120 10.07 -15.61 -8.07
N LYS A 121 10.24 -16.81 -8.63
CA LYS A 121 9.47 -17.99 -8.21
C LYS A 121 9.72 -18.38 -6.75
N SER A 122 10.92 -18.13 -6.26
CA SER A 122 11.35 -18.54 -4.92
C SER A 122 10.57 -17.88 -3.77
N PHE A 123 9.78 -16.83 -4.05
CA PHE A 123 8.91 -16.17 -3.09
C PHE A 123 7.61 -16.92 -2.82
N PHE A 124 7.13 -17.73 -3.76
CA PHE A 124 5.79 -18.30 -3.69
C PHE A 124 5.60 -19.18 -2.44
N GLY A 125 6.52 -20.11 -2.18
CA GLY A 125 6.47 -20.99 -1.01
C GLY A 125 6.53 -20.25 0.33
N PRO A 126 7.52 -19.37 0.56
CA PRO A 126 7.61 -18.55 1.77
C PRO A 126 6.38 -17.66 2.03
N VAL A 127 5.83 -17.04 0.99
CA VAL A 127 4.62 -16.21 1.10
C VAL A 127 3.43 -17.07 1.52
N LEU A 128 3.24 -18.25 0.91
CA LEU A 128 2.19 -19.18 1.34
C LEU A 128 2.37 -19.65 2.79
N ALA A 129 3.61 -19.92 3.20
CA ALA A 129 3.90 -20.32 4.58
C ALA A 129 3.51 -19.22 5.58
N ILE A 130 3.84 -17.96 5.29
CA ILE A 130 3.42 -16.82 6.11
C ILE A 130 1.90 -16.71 6.14
N SER A 131 1.25 -16.70 4.98
CA SER A 131 -0.20 -16.55 4.89
C SER A 131 -0.93 -17.65 5.67
N ALA A 132 -0.51 -18.92 5.53
CA ALA A 132 -1.07 -20.03 6.29
C ALA A 132 -0.86 -19.82 7.80
N SER A 133 0.33 -19.37 8.20
CA SER A 133 0.63 -19.13 9.61
C SER A 133 -0.24 -18.03 10.22
N TRP A 134 -0.52 -16.95 9.48
CA TRP A 134 -1.38 -15.86 9.95
C TRP A 134 -2.86 -16.24 10.00
N ILE A 135 -3.33 -17.09 9.08
CA ILE A 135 -4.69 -17.64 9.15
C ILE A 135 -4.86 -18.49 10.41
N VAL A 136 -3.90 -19.38 10.69
CA VAL A 136 -3.89 -20.21 11.90
C VAL A 136 -3.82 -19.32 13.15
N LEU A 137 -2.97 -18.28 13.14
CA LEU A 137 -2.89 -17.34 14.26
C LEU A 137 -4.23 -16.66 14.54
N GLY A 138 -4.89 -16.13 13.51
CA GLY A 138 -6.18 -15.46 13.67
C GLY A 138 -7.24 -16.37 14.27
N GLN A 139 -7.34 -17.60 13.77
CA GLN A 139 -8.28 -18.61 14.31
C GLN A 139 -7.97 -18.98 15.75
N LEU A 140 -6.69 -19.14 16.10
CA LEU A 140 -6.27 -19.48 17.47
C LEU A 140 -6.55 -18.33 18.44
N THR A 141 -6.23 -17.08 18.06
CA THR A 141 -6.50 -15.92 18.93
C THR A 141 -8.00 -15.74 19.18
N GLU A 142 -8.83 -15.95 18.16
CA GLU A 142 -10.28 -15.91 18.28
C GLU A 142 -10.81 -17.03 19.18
N TRP A 143 -10.37 -18.27 18.95
CA TRP A 143 -10.79 -19.43 19.74
C TRP A 143 -10.40 -19.31 21.22
N LEU A 144 -9.21 -18.77 21.51
CA LEU A 144 -8.71 -18.58 22.87
C LEU A 144 -9.23 -17.31 23.55
N GLY A 145 -9.90 -16.40 22.82
CA GLY A 145 -10.24 -15.07 23.33
C GLY A 145 -9.01 -14.27 23.78
N TRP A 146 -7.85 -14.53 23.18
CA TRP A 146 -6.58 -13.96 23.60
C TRP A 146 -6.21 -12.77 22.72
N GLU A 147 -6.10 -11.60 23.32
CA GLU A 147 -5.64 -10.36 22.68
C GLU A 147 -4.23 -9.99 23.17
N PRO A 148 -3.17 -10.54 22.55
CA PRO A 148 -1.79 -10.19 22.90
C PRO A 148 -1.54 -8.71 22.63
N ASN A 149 -1.24 -7.94 23.67
CA ASN A 149 -0.90 -6.53 23.52
C ASN A 149 0.49 -6.27 24.10
N TRP A 150 1.49 -6.11 23.23
CA TRP A 150 2.79 -5.60 23.70
C TRP A 150 2.86 -4.07 23.64
N TYR A 151 2.57 -3.48 22.49
CA TYR A 151 2.31 -2.04 22.33
C TYR A 151 1.44 -1.88 21.08
N ASP A 152 0.35 -2.64 21.00
CA ASP A 152 -0.58 -2.71 19.86
C ASP A 152 0.21 -2.90 18.53
N SER A 153 1.08 -3.91 18.51
CA SER A 153 2.07 -4.14 17.44
C SER A 153 2.07 -5.58 16.95
N ASP A 154 2.60 -5.80 15.75
CA ASP A 154 2.46 -7.06 15.00
C ASP A 154 3.47 -8.14 15.42
N TRP A 155 4.10 -8.01 16.59
CA TRP A 155 5.23 -8.84 17.02
C TRP A 155 4.93 -10.35 16.95
N LEU A 156 3.70 -10.75 17.28
CA LEU A 156 3.29 -12.15 17.25
C LEU A 156 3.14 -12.66 15.82
N GLY A 157 2.50 -11.87 14.95
CA GLY A 157 2.40 -12.16 13.51
C GLY A 157 3.77 -12.24 12.84
N VAL A 158 4.68 -11.33 13.18
CA VAL A 158 6.07 -11.33 12.67
C VAL A 158 6.85 -12.55 13.18
N SER A 159 6.70 -12.91 14.45
CA SER A 159 7.36 -14.09 15.03
C SER A 159 6.93 -15.38 14.36
N LEU A 160 5.61 -15.56 14.21
CA LEU A 160 5.07 -16.76 13.61
C LEU A 160 5.42 -16.82 12.11
N GLY A 161 5.40 -15.68 11.41
CA GLY A 161 5.87 -15.58 10.04
C GLY A 161 7.35 -15.94 9.88
N LEU A 162 8.22 -15.47 10.78
CA LEU A 162 9.64 -15.86 10.83
C LEU A 162 9.81 -17.37 11.05
N ALA A 163 9.10 -17.93 12.03
CA ALA A 163 9.13 -19.36 12.32
C ALA A 163 8.67 -20.19 11.11
N ALA A 164 7.58 -19.80 10.46
CA ALA A 164 7.05 -20.47 9.27
C ALA A 164 8.03 -20.45 8.09
N VAL A 165 8.68 -19.30 7.84
CA VAL A 165 9.66 -19.17 6.76
C VAL A 165 10.96 -19.90 7.09
N LEU A 166 11.37 -19.92 8.36
CA LEU A 166 12.52 -20.69 8.81
C LEU A 166 12.26 -22.20 8.64
N ALA A 167 11.08 -22.69 9.06
CA ALA A 167 10.68 -24.07 8.85
C ALA A 167 10.63 -24.42 7.35
N TYR A 168 10.06 -23.55 6.52
CA TYR A 168 10.08 -23.71 5.07
C TYR A 168 11.51 -23.79 4.52
N ARG A 169 12.41 -22.92 4.99
CA ARG A 169 13.82 -22.90 4.58
C ARG A 169 14.56 -24.17 5.01
N LEU A 170 14.30 -24.69 6.21
CA LEU A 170 14.89 -25.94 6.69
C LEU A 170 14.40 -27.13 5.86
N TRP A 171 13.15 -27.10 5.40
CA TRP A 171 12.57 -28.17 4.60
C TRP A 171 12.98 -28.13 3.11
N LYS A 172 12.92 -26.97 2.46
CA LYS A 172 13.16 -26.80 1.01
C LYS A 172 14.55 -26.26 0.65
N GLY A 173 15.34 -25.86 1.64
CA GLY A 173 16.65 -25.25 1.45
C GLY A 173 16.61 -23.72 1.33
N PRO A 174 17.78 -23.07 1.26
CA PRO A 174 17.90 -21.62 1.14
C PRO A 174 17.37 -21.14 -0.22
N SER A 175 16.61 -20.05 -0.19
CA SER A 175 16.12 -19.38 -1.39
C SER A 175 16.23 -17.87 -1.25
N PHE A 176 16.21 -17.16 -2.39
CA PHE A 176 16.27 -15.69 -2.40
C PHE A 176 15.07 -15.09 -1.66
N GLY A 177 13.85 -15.55 -1.98
CA GLY A 177 12.61 -15.09 -1.35
C GLY A 177 12.58 -15.35 0.15
N ALA A 178 12.93 -16.57 0.59
CA ALA A 178 13.00 -16.91 2.01
C ALA A 178 14.06 -16.05 2.73
N SER A 179 15.21 -15.82 2.11
CA SER A 179 16.26 -15.00 2.70
C SER A 179 15.84 -13.55 2.89
N LEU A 180 15.24 -12.92 1.87
CA LEU A 180 14.77 -11.53 1.98
C LEU A 180 13.72 -11.40 3.10
N ILE A 181 12.74 -12.30 3.13
CA ILE A 181 11.66 -12.28 4.13
C ILE A 181 12.21 -12.46 5.56
N LEU A 182 13.17 -13.37 5.77
CA LEU A 182 13.82 -13.54 7.07
C LEU A 182 14.58 -12.28 7.50
N HIS A 183 15.32 -11.62 6.58
CA HIS A 183 16.00 -10.36 6.89
C HIS A 183 15.01 -9.25 7.24
N MET A 184 13.87 -9.17 6.54
CA MET A 184 12.81 -8.20 6.84
C MET A 184 12.21 -8.42 8.23
N GLY A 185 11.88 -9.66 8.60
CA GLY A 185 11.33 -9.97 9.93
C GLY A 185 12.35 -9.78 11.06
N LEU A 186 13.62 -10.14 10.85
CA LEU A 186 14.70 -9.86 11.81
C LEU A 186 14.94 -8.35 11.95
N GLY A 187 14.90 -7.61 10.84
CA GLY A 187 14.95 -6.16 10.84
C GLY A 187 13.81 -5.56 11.65
N TRP A 188 12.59 -6.05 11.44
CA TRP A 188 11.41 -5.61 12.18
C TRP A 188 11.60 -5.79 13.69
N TRP A 189 12.04 -6.98 14.13
CA TRP A 189 12.34 -7.24 15.54
C TRP A 189 13.45 -6.34 16.08
N GLY A 190 14.53 -6.14 15.32
CA GLY A 190 15.63 -5.25 15.71
C GLY A 190 15.17 -3.81 15.94
N GLY A 191 14.33 -3.28 15.05
CA GLY A 191 13.74 -1.94 15.20
C GLY A 191 12.80 -1.85 16.39
N PHE A 192 11.86 -2.81 16.53
CA PHE A 192 10.88 -2.80 17.61
C PHE A 192 11.51 -2.94 19.00
N LEU A 193 12.51 -3.80 19.16
CA LEU A 193 13.23 -3.95 20.44
C LEU A 193 14.07 -2.73 20.76
N LEU A 194 14.76 -2.15 19.77
CA LEU A 194 15.63 -1.00 20.01
C LEU A 194 14.85 0.23 20.43
N PHE A 195 13.79 0.60 19.71
CA PHE A 195 13.15 1.91 19.90
C PHE A 195 12.08 1.89 21.02
N PRO A 196 10.92 1.24 20.86
CA PRO A 196 9.91 1.15 21.93
C PRO A 196 10.38 0.47 23.21
N VAL A 197 11.14 -0.63 23.11
CA VAL A 197 11.43 -1.48 24.28
C VAL A 197 12.68 -1.02 25.04
N LEU A 198 13.84 -0.92 24.37
CA LEU A 198 15.10 -0.55 25.02
C LEU A 198 15.22 0.95 25.27
N LEU A 199 14.85 1.79 24.30
CA LEU A 199 14.98 3.25 24.42
C LEU A 199 13.71 3.95 24.95
N GLY A 200 12.59 3.22 25.12
CA GLY A 200 11.32 3.80 25.55
C GLY A 200 10.74 4.83 24.57
N LEU A 201 11.17 4.82 23.31
CA LEU A 201 10.76 5.80 22.30
C LEU A 201 9.41 5.42 21.70
N ARG A 202 8.35 6.04 22.23
CA ARG A 202 6.96 5.87 21.78
C ARG A 202 6.54 7.04 20.87
N MET A 203 6.12 6.76 19.64
CA MET A 203 5.68 7.79 18.67
C MET A 203 4.18 8.08 18.80
N THR A 204 3.38 7.04 19.00
CA THR A 204 1.92 7.07 18.82
C THR A 204 1.08 6.64 20.04
N PRO A 205 1.55 6.67 21.31
CA PRO A 205 0.77 6.11 22.42
C PRO A 205 -0.58 6.85 22.58
N PRO A 206 -1.67 6.14 22.96
CA PRO A 206 -1.73 4.71 23.32
C PRO A 206 -1.86 3.74 22.12
N ARG A 207 -1.68 4.20 20.88
CA ARG A 207 -1.76 3.35 19.67
C ARG A 207 -0.46 2.61 19.41
N GLY A 208 -0.55 1.66 18.48
CA GLY A 208 0.55 0.84 17.99
C GLY A 208 1.84 1.54 17.59
N ASP A 209 2.99 1.02 18.04
CA ASP A 209 4.33 1.47 17.66
C ASP A 209 4.99 0.62 16.56
N ASN A 210 4.16 0.08 15.65
CA ASN A 210 4.60 -0.64 14.44
C ASN A 210 5.53 0.19 13.54
N TRP A 211 5.63 1.52 13.73
CA TRP A 211 6.59 2.38 13.02
C TRP A 211 8.04 1.93 13.27
N ALA A 212 8.36 1.49 14.49
CA ALA A 212 9.71 1.11 14.86
C ALA A 212 10.13 -0.20 14.19
N GLY A 213 9.22 -1.17 14.17
CA GLY A 213 9.42 -2.40 13.42
C GLY A 213 9.50 -2.13 11.90
N SER A 214 8.63 -1.27 11.37
CA SER A 214 8.67 -0.87 9.96
C SER A 214 9.98 -0.17 9.58
N LEU A 215 10.53 0.65 10.47
CA LEU A 215 11.85 1.27 10.31
C LEU A 215 12.95 0.20 10.20
N GLY A 216 12.99 -0.75 11.15
CA GLY A 216 13.96 -1.84 11.12
C GLY A 216 13.83 -2.73 9.88
N LEU A 217 12.60 -3.03 9.46
CA LEU A 217 12.29 -3.74 8.21
C LEU A 217 12.83 -2.98 6.99
N CYS A 218 12.60 -1.67 6.90
CA CYS A 218 13.09 -0.86 5.78
C CYS A 218 14.62 -0.83 5.73
N VAL A 219 15.29 -0.66 6.88
CA VAL A 219 16.75 -0.70 6.97
C VAL A 219 17.29 -2.06 6.50
N ALA A 220 16.72 -3.16 6.99
CA ALA A 220 17.14 -4.50 6.60
C ALA A 220 16.92 -4.78 5.11
N LEU A 221 15.77 -4.35 4.55
CA LEU A 221 15.46 -4.46 3.13
C LEU A 221 16.43 -3.65 2.26
N MET A 222 16.72 -2.40 2.62
CA MET A 222 17.68 -1.56 1.89
C MET A 222 19.10 -2.13 1.96
N TRP A 223 19.51 -2.61 3.15
CA TRP A 223 20.80 -3.27 3.34
C TRP A 223 20.91 -4.54 2.51
N PHE A 224 19.85 -5.36 2.49
CA PHE A 224 19.80 -6.59 1.70
C PHE A 224 19.96 -6.29 0.20
N PHE A 225 19.25 -5.30 -0.34
CA PHE A 225 19.39 -4.92 -1.75
C PHE A 225 20.78 -4.38 -2.08
N ARG A 226 21.36 -3.57 -1.19
CA ARG A 226 22.74 -3.07 -1.35
C ARG A 226 23.74 -4.24 -1.39
N ARG A 227 23.65 -5.18 -0.45
CA ARG A 227 24.56 -6.33 -0.37
C ARG A 227 24.44 -7.27 -1.58
N ASN A 228 23.24 -7.38 -2.16
CA ASN A 228 22.99 -8.23 -3.32
C ASN A 228 23.14 -7.49 -4.67
N GLY A 229 23.71 -6.28 -4.70
CA GLY A 229 23.95 -5.51 -5.93
C GLY A 229 22.67 -5.02 -6.63
N MET A 230 21.53 -5.01 -5.95
CA MET A 230 20.22 -4.63 -6.50
C MET A 230 20.00 -3.11 -6.41
N HIS A 231 20.93 -2.35 -6.99
CA HIS A 231 20.96 -0.89 -6.87
C HIS A 231 19.75 -0.20 -7.49
N THR A 232 19.20 -0.75 -8.58
CA THR A 232 18.03 -0.19 -9.26
C THR A 232 16.74 -0.42 -8.45
N VAL A 233 16.62 -1.57 -7.77
CA VAL A 233 15.54 -1.86 -6.81
C VAL A 233 15.64 -0.94 -5.59
N LEU A 234 16.84 -0.76 -5.03
CA LEU A 234 17.08 0.18 -3.94
C LEU A 234 16.72 1.63 -4.36
N GLN A 235 17.08 2.03 -5.58
CA GLN A 235 16.72 3.35 -6.10
C GLN A 235 15.20 3.53 -6.22
N ALA A 236 14.49 2.52 -6.74
CA ALA A 236 13.02 2.55 -6.82
C ALA A 236 12.39 2.67 -5.42
N ALA A 237 12.85 1.86 -4.46
CA ALA A 237 12.39 1.92 -3.07
C ALA A 237 12.60 3.31 -2.45
N LEU A 238 13.78 3.90 -2.62
CA LEU A 238 14.08 5.23 -2.07
C LEU A 238 13.29 6.36 -2.76
N ILE A 239 13.14 6.32 -4.09
CA ILE A 239 12.32 7.32 -4.81
C ILE A 239 10.88 7.29 -4.29
N THR A 240 10.28 6.11 -4.21
CA THR A 240 8.91 5.95 -3.71
C THR A 240 8.82 6.30 -2.22
N GLY A 241 9.84 5.98 -1.41
CA GLY A 241 9.93 6.40 -0.01
C GLY A 241 9.90 7.92 0.14
N PHE A 242 10.83 8.63 -0.50
CA PHE A 242 10.90 10.10 -0.40
C PHE A 242 9.63 10.77 -0.93
N SER A 243 9.10 10.34 -2.08
CA SER A 243 7.87 10.90 -2.63
C SER A 243 6.68 10.67 -1.70
N SER A 244 6.61 9.52 -1.04
CA SER A 244 5.53 9.20 -0.11
C SER A 244 5.63 10.03 1.18
N GLY A 245 6.84 10.20 1.73
CA GLY A 245 7.07 11.09 2.86
C GLY A 245 6.66 12.52 2.57
N VAL A 246 7.11 13.08 1.43
CA VAL A 246 6.70 14.43 0.97
C VAL A 246 5.20 14.48 0.73
N GLY A 247 4.62 13.46 0.11
CA GLY A 247 3.19 13.37 -0.15
C GLY A 247 2.36 13.48 1.12
N PHE A 248 2.82 12.91 2.22
CA PHE A 248 2.07 12.89 3.48
C PHE A 248 2.15 14.24 4.19
N VAL A 249 3.33 14.86 4.15
CA VAL A 249 3.54 16.24 4.61
C VAL A 249 2.67 17.22 3.83
N VAL A 250 2.68 17.16 2.48
CA VAL A 250 1.86 18.05 1.64
C VAL A 250 0.37 17.77 1.83
N GLY A 251 -0.05 16.51 1.90
CA GLY A 251 -1.45 16.15 2.12
C GLY A 251 -1.99 16.63 3.47
N GLN A 252 -1.18 16.57 4.54
CA GLN A 252 -1.58 17.09 5.84
C GLN A 252 -1.62 18.62 5.85
N TRP A 253 -0.67 19.27 5.19
CA TRP A 253 -0.69 20.72 5.01
C TRP A 253 -1.93 21.20 4.24
N LEU A 254 -2.28 20.55 3.12
CA LEU A 254 -3.49 20.86 2.36
C LEU A 254 -4.76 20.72 3.20
N LYS A 255 -4.83 19.70 4.05
CA LYS A 255 -5.94 19.51 4.99
C LYS A 255 -6.03 20.67 5.98
N LEU A 256 -4.91 21.12 6.56
CA LEU A 256 -4.94 22.23 7.50
C LEU A 256 -5.28 23.56 6.82
N CYS A 257 -4.75 23.84 5.63
CA CYS A 257 -5.19 24.97 4.82
C CYS A 257 -6.70 24.90 4.51
N GLY A 258 -7.23 23.70 4.24
CA GLY A 258 -8.66 23.50 4.02
C GLY A 258 -9.49 23.76 5.28
N VAL A 259 -9.07 23.19 6.42
CA VAL A 259 -9.74 23.37 7.71
C VAL A 259 -9.74 24.85 8.14
N SER A 260 -8.67 25.61 7.86
CA SER A 260 -8.61 27.04 8.20
C SER A 260 -9.60 27.91 7.43
N THR A 261 -10.18 27.42 6.31
CA THR A 261 -11.23 28.13 5.58
C THR A 261 -12.62 28.07 6.25
N GLY A 262 -12.81 27.19 7.22
CA GLY A 262 -14.11 26.94 7.85
C GLY A 262 -15.07 26.05 7.03
N ILE A 263 -14.68 25.60 5.84
CA ILE A 263 -15.49 24.67 5.03
C ILE A 263 -15.58 23.31 5.74
N VAL A 264 -16.80 22.84 5.98
CA VAL A 264 -17.06 21.53 6.61
C VAL A 264 -17.13 20.45 5.55
N THR A 265 -16.11 19.59 5.49
CA THR A 265 -16.08 18.41 4.64
C THR A 265 -15.10 17.37 5.19
N ASN A 266 -14.96 16.23 4.53
CA ASN A 266 -13.99 15.20 4.86
C ASN A 266 -12.56 15.58 4.39
N TRP A 267 -11.96 16.57 5.05
CA TRP A 267 -10.58 17.01 4.78
C TRP A 267 -9.55 15.90 4.99
N HIS A 268 -9.84 14.90 5.83
CA HIS A 268 -8.95 13.76 5.99
C HIS A 268 -8.79 12.97 4.69
N SER A 269 -9.87 12.78 3.93
CA SER A 269 -9.81 12.15 2.62
C SER A 269 -8.99 12.96 1.61
N VAL A 270 -8.99 14.29 1.72
CA VAL A 270 -8.12 15.13 0.89
C VAL A 270 -6.65 14.84 1.20
N THR A 271 -6.26 14.72 2.48
CA THR A 271 -4.90 14.27 2.85
C THR A 271 -4.55 12.95 2.19
N GLU A 272 -5.46 11.98 2.23
CA GLU A 272 -5.22 10.63 1.72
C GLU A 272 -5.13 10.58 0.19
N GLN A 273 -6.02 11.27 -0.51
CA GLN A 273 -5.98 11.35 -1.96
C GLN A 273 -4.75 12.13 -2.45
N SER A 274 -4.41 13.27 -1.82
CA SER A 274 -3.24 14.07 -2.17
C SER A 274 -1.92 13.35 -1.87
N TYR A 275 -1.84 12.67 -0.73
CA TYR A 275 -0.74 11.75 -0.43
C TYR A 275 -0.60 10.73 -1.55
N GLY A 276 -1.71 10.06 -1.89
CA GLY A 276 -1.69 8.97 -2.84
C GLY A 276 -1.27 9.45 -4.24
N PHE A 277 -1.70 10.65 -4.63
CA PHE A 277 -1.29 11.28 -5.87
C PHE A 277 0.23 11.50 -5.93
N ILE A 278 0.80 12.14 -4.91
CA ILE A 278 2.25 12.47 -4.86
C ILE A 278 3.10 11.20 -4.73
N ALA A 279 2.66 10.23 -3.93
CA ALA A 279 3.29 8.91 -3.83
C ALA A 279 3.29 8.21 -5.20
N GLY A 280 2.17 8.26 -5.93
CA GLY A 280 2.04 7.72 -7.28
C GLY A 280 2.94 8.40 -8.32
N LEU A 281 3.23 9.71 -8.20
CA LEU A 281 4.26 10.37 -9.02
C LEU A 281 5.64 9.71 -8.81
N GLY A 282 5.98 9.37 -7.57
CA GLY A 282 7.21 8.64 -7.27
C GLY A 282 7.22 7.21 -7.78
N VAL A 283 6.07 6.51 -7.74
CA VAL A 283 5.92 5.19 -8.37
C VAL A 283 6.15 5.28 -9.88
N ALA A 284 5.58 6.28 -10.56
CA ALA A 284 5.80 6.50 -11.99
C ALA A 284 7.29 6.76 -12.30
N LEU A 285 7.92 7.67 -11.56
CA LEU A 285 9.34 7.96 -11.72
C LEU A 285 10.20 6.72 -11.47
N ALA A 286 9.93 5.96 -10.42
CA ALA A 286 10.63 4.72 -10.10
C ALA A 286 10.49 3.70 -11.24
N ALA A 287 9.27 3.49 -11.74
CA ALA A 287 9.00 2.55 -12.84
C ALA A 287 9.76 2.90 -14.12
N TYR A 288 9.68 4.15 -14.58
CA TYR A 288 10.37 4.57 -15.81
C TYR A 288 11.89 4.54 -15.66
N ARG A 289 12.43 4.91 -14.49
CA ARG A 289 13.88 4.80 -14.27
C ARG A 289 14.34 3.36 -14.26
N LEU A 290 13.60 2.50 -13.58
CA LEU A 290 13.89 1.07 -13.51
C LEU A 290 13.86 0.47 -14.93
N ALA A 291 12.87 0.83 -15.72
CA ALA A 291 12.74 0.34 -17.08
C ALA A 291 13.82 0.89 -18.03
N ALA A 292 14.34 2.10 -17.81
CA ALA A 292 15.42 2.68 -18.60
C ALA A 292 16.82 2.15 -18.22
N GLN A 293 17.00 1.69 -16.98
CA GLN A 293 18.30 1.29 -16.44
C GLN A 293 18.55 -0.23 -16.51
N ASN A 294 17.50 -1.04 -16.55
CA ASN A 294 17.64 -2.49 -16.55
C ASN A 294 17.39 -3.06 -17.95
N PRO A 295 18.20 -4.04 -18.41
CA PRO A 295 17.95 -4.70 -19.68
C PRO A 295 16.61 -5.45 -19.70
N PRO A 296 16.08 -5.80 -20.89
CA PRO A 296 14.96 -6.73 -21.03
C PRO A 296 15.23 -8.06 -20.32
N LEU A 297 14.25 -8.54 -19.57
CA LEU A 297 14.33 -9.83 -18.89
C LEU A 297 14.04 -10.97 -19.87
N ALA A 298 14.91 -11.98 -19.90
CA ALA A 298 14.59 -13.26 -20.54
C ALA A 298 13.47 -13.93 -19.73
N THR A 299 12.23 -13.87 -20.23
CA THR A 299 11.07 -14.50 -19.59
C THR A 299 10.37 -15.40 -20.60
N GLU A 300 10.41 -16.70 -20.35
CA GLU A 300 9.62 -17.68 -21.08
C GLU A 300 8.16 -17.69 -20.61
N VAL A 301 7.23 -17.69 -21.57
CA VAL A 301 5.77 -17.52 -21.35
C VAL A 301 5.15 -18.65 -20.52
N GLY A 302 5.83 -19.81 -20.40
CA GLY A 302 5.35 -20.96 -19.65
C GLY A 302 5.71 -20.96 -18.16
N GLU A 303 6.82 -20.33 -17.80
CA GLU A 303 7.47 -20.61 -16.52
C GLU A 303 6.68 -20.12 -15.31
N LEU A 304 5.95 -19.01 -15.42
CA LEU A 304 5.28 -18.35 -14.30
C LEU A 304 3.78 -18.64 -14.20
N ARG A 305 3.22 -19.46 -15.10
CA ARG A 305 1.76 -19.61 -15.29
C ARG A 305 0.99 -19.93 -14.01
N GLY A 306 1.44 -20.90 -13.22
CA GLY A 306 0.76 -21.28 -11.97
C GLY A 306 0.70 -20.16 -10.94
N GLN A 307 1.79 -19.38 -10.82
CA GLN A 307 1.85 -18.22 -9.93
C GLN A 307 0.98 -17.08 -10.44
N SER A 308 0.97 -16.84 -11.76
CA SER A 308 0.09 -15.87 -12.38
C SER A 308 -1.38 -16.16 -12.06
N THR A 309 -1.82 -17.42 -12.16
CA THR A 309 -3.20 -17.82 -11.80
C THR A 309 -3.49 -17.53 -10.33
N ALA A 310 -2.56 -17.90 -9.42
CA ALA A 310 -2.72 -17.65 -7.99
C ALA A 310 -2.80 -16.14 -7.67
N TYR A 311 -1.95 -15.32 -8.29
CA TYR A 311 -1.93 -13.88 -8.09
C TYR A 311 -3.15 -13.18 -8.70
N ALA A 312 -3.66 -13.65 -9.84
CA ALA A 312 -4.92 -13.17 -10.39
C ALA A 312 -6.09 -13.46 -9.45
N ALA A 313 -6.17 -14.69 -8.91
CA ALA A 313 -7.17 -15.05 -7.92
C ALA A 313 -7.04 -14.21 -6.64
N PHE A 314 -5.81 -14.00 -6.15
CA PHE A 314 -5.58 -13.14 -4.99
C PHE A 314 -6.09 -11.70 -5.23
N LEU A 315 -5.72 -11.08 -6.35
CA LEU A 315 -6.08 -9.69 -6.64
C LEU A 315 -7.59 -9.50 -6.85
N LEU A 316 -8.26 -10.43 -7.54
CA LEU A 316 -9.69 -10.33 -7.85
C LEU A 316 -10.60 -10.80 -6.71
N VAL A 317 -10.16 -11.78 -5.92
CA VAL A 317 -10.99 -12.42 -4.90
C VAL A 317 -10.53 -12.02 -3.51
N VAL A 318 -9.32 -12.45 -3.11
CA VAL A 318 -8.87 -12.31 -1.71
C VAL A 318 -8.77 -10.84 -1.33
N MET A 319 -8.08 -10.04 -2.14
CA MET A 319 -7.87 -8.62 -1.86
C MET A 319 -9.19 -7.83 -1.84
N THR A 320 -10.12 -8.12 -2.76
CA THR A 320 -11.42 -7.42 -2.78
C THR A 320 -12.31 -7.88 -1.62
N TRP A 321 -12.32 -9.18 -1.30
CA TRP A 321 -13.09 -9.74 -0.18
C TRP A 321 -12.64 -9.17 1.16
N VAL A 322 -11.34 -9.20 1.48
CA VAL A 322 -10.82 -8.69 2.77
C VAL A 322 -11.14 -7.20 2.95
N ASN A 323 -11.22 -6.44 1.86
CA ASN A 323 -11.56 -5.02 1.94
C ASN A 323 -13.07 -4.76 2.00
N ILE A 324 -13.88 -5.39 1.14
CA ILE A 324 -15.32 -5.11 1.05
C ILE A 324 -16.08 -5.76 2.22
N SER A 325 -15.62 -6.90 2.74
CA SER A 325 -16.21 -7.52 3.94
C SER A 325 -16.20 -6.57 5.15
N LYS A 326 -15.25 -5.63 5.22
CA LYS A 326 -15.24 -4.60 6.27
C LYS A 326 -16.49 -3.72 6.24
N ASN A 327 -17.10 -3.51 5.08
CA ASN A 327 -18.34 -2.74 4.99
C ASN A 327 -19.47 -3.38 5.79
N LEU A 328 -19.54 -4.71 5.82
CA LEU A 328 -20.57 -5.45 6.52
C LEU A 328 -20.57 -5.11 8.02
N ASN A 329 -19.45 -5.35 8.70
CA ASN A 329 -19.37 -5.23 10.16
C ASN A 329 -19.26 -3.77 10.63
N SER A 330 -18.56 -2.92 9.86
CA SER A 330 -18.32 -1.54 10.30
C SER A 330 -19.42 -0.56 9.91
N VAL A 331 -20.23 -0.85 8.88
CA VAL A 331 -21.25 0.08 8.39
C VAL A 331 -22.61 -0.58 8.14
N TRP A 332 -22.71 -1.59 7.27
CA TRP A 332 -24.01 -2.08 6.78
C TRP A 332 -24.89 -2.67 7.89
N LEU A 333 -24.32 -3.48 8.78
CA LEU A 333 -25.06 -4.03 9.92
C LEU A 333 -25.49 -2.92 10.90
N LYS A 334 -24.60 -1.97 11.18
CA LYS A 334 -24.87 -0.86 12.12
C LYS A 334 -25.93 0.11 11.58
N ALA A 335 -25.94 0.33 10.27
CA ALA A 335 -26.90 1.19 9.59
C ALA A 335 -28.22 0.49 9.25
N GLY A 336 -28.35 -0.82 9.53
CA GLY A 336 -29.52 -1.61 9.17
C GLY A 336 -29.71 -1.80 7.66
N THR A 337 -28.68 -1.52 6.85
CA THR A 337 -28.68 -1.72 5.38
C THR A 337 -28.85 -3.20 5.02
N VAL A 338 -28.31 -4.08 5.86
CA VAL A 338 -28.32 -5.52 5.71
C VAL A 338 -28.72 -6.11 7.06
N PRO A 339 -29.79 -6.91 7.16
CA PRO A 339 -30.11 -7.68 8.37
C PRO A 339 -28.94 -8.49 8.92
N ALA A 340 -28.90 -8.67 10.25
CA ALA A 340 -27.85 -9.48 10.88
C ALA A 340 -27.96 -10.97 10.53
N HIS A 341 -29.19 -11.45 10.32
CA HIS A 341 -29.49 -12.82 9.92
C HIS A 341 -30.47 -12.84 8.75
N PHE A 342 -30.25 -13.76 7.81
CA PHE A 342 -31.18 -14.05 6.73
C PHE A 342 -31.30 -15.56 6.59
N TYR A 343 -32.53 -16.06 6.60
CA TYR A 343 -32.80 -17.47 6.34
C TYR A 343 -31.98 -18.44 7.21
N GLY A 344 -31.73 -18.09 8.48
CA GLY A 344 -31.05 -18.94 9.46
C GLY A 344 -29.52 -18.85 9.50
N LEU A 345 -28.88 -18.07 8.62
CA LEU A 345 -27.43 -17.80 8.66
C LEU A 345 -27.17 -16.32 8.96
N ASP A 346 -26.04 -16.01 9.57
CA ASP A 346 -25.59 -14.64 9.75
C ASP A 346 -25.13 -14.00 8.42
N ALA A 347 -25.15 -12.67 8.37
CA ALA A 347 -24.83 -11.92 7.16
C ALA A 347 -23.38 -12.14 6.68
N TYR A 348 -22.43 -12.38 7.59
CA TYR A 348 -21.03 -12.59 7.23
C TYR A 348 -20.84 -13.95 6.53
N THR A 349 -21.51 -14.98 7.02
CA THR A 349 -21.55 -16.29 6.37
C THR A 349 -22.15 -16.18 4.96
N TRP A 350 -23.29 -15.52 4.79
CA TRP A 350 -23.88 -15.30 3.46
C TRP A 350 -22.95 -14.52 2.52
N PHE A 351 -22.34 -13.44 3.00
CA PHE A 351 -21.39 -12.65 2.22
C PHE A 351 -20.19 -13.50 1.78
N SER A 352 -19.67 -14.32 2.69
CA SER A 352 -18.52 -15.20 2.44
C SER A 352 -18.87 -16.34 1.48
N LEU A 353 -20.07 -16.92 1.57
CA LEU A 353 -20.56 -17.92 0.60
C LEU A 353 -20.72 -17.34 -0.80
N ALA A 354 -21.25 -16.12 -0.92
CA ALA A 354 -21.35 -15.44 -2.21
C ALA A 354 -19.97 -15.19 -2.83
N TYR A 355 -19.00 -14.76 -2.02
CA TYR A 355 -17.62 -14.56 -2.46
C TYR A 355 -16.92 -15.89 -2.79
N LEU A 356 -17.22 -16.97 -2.08
CA LEU A 356 -16.70 -18.30 -2.36
C LEU A 356 -17.23 -18.81 -3.72
N ALA A 357 -18.51 -18.60 -4.00
CA ALA A 357 -19.09 -18.93 -5.31
C ALA A 357 -18.41 -18.15 -6.45
N LEU A 358 -18.22 -16.84 -6.25
CA LEU A 358 -17.49 -15.98 -7.18
C LEU A 358 -16.03 -16.42 -7.37
N ALA A 359 -15.35 -16.80 -6.30
CA ALA A 359 -14.00 -17.36 -6.34
C ALA A 359 -13.96 -18.64 -7.19
N GLY A 360 -14.92 -19.54 -6.99
CA GLY A 360 -15.07 -20.76 -7.78
C GLY A 360 -15.22 -20.46 -9.27
N VAL A 361 -16.10 -19.52 -9.63
CA VAL A 361 -16.29 -19.09 -11.03
C VAL A 361 -15.00 -18.51 -11.62
N ILE A 362 -14.32 -17.60 -10.92
CA ILE A 362 -13.06 -17.02 -11.40
C ILE A 362 -11.99 -18.08 -11.60
N LEU A 363 -11.83 -19.02 -10.67
CA LEU A 363 -10.85 -20.11 -10.79
C LEU A 363 -11.18 -21.05 -11.95
N LEU A 364 -12.45 -21.39 -12.14
CA LEU A 364 -12.91 -22.19 -13.28
C LEU A 364 -12.66 -21.48 -14.61
N LEU A 365 -12.92 -20.18 -14.70
CA LEU A 365 -12.65 -19.37 -15.89
C LEU A 365 -11.14 -19.27 -16.18
N LEU A 366 -10.32 -19.04 -15.15
CA LEU A 366 -8.86 -19.02 -15.31
C LEU A 366 -8.34 -20.38 -15.76
N ARG A 367 -8.85 -21.48 -15.20
CA ARG A 367 -8.50 -22.84 -15.63
C ARG A 367 -8.97 -23.12 -17.06
N ALA A 368 -10.20 -22.74 -17.41
CA ALA A 368 -10.72 -22.89 -18.77
C ALA A 368 -9.86 -22.12 -19.78
N HIS A 369 -9.45 -20.89 -19.46
CA HIS A 369 -8.58 -20.07 -20.31
C HIS A 369 -7.20 -20.71 -20.56
N LEU A 370 -6.67 -21.50 -19.61
CA LEU A 370 -5.41 -22.22 -19.80
C LEU A 370 -5.51 -23.33 -20.86
N HIS A 371 -6.70 -23.91 -21.05
CA HIS A 371 -6.94 -24.96 -22.04
C HIS A 371 -7.48 -24.39 -23.37
N HIS A 372 -8.46 -23.49 -23.28
CA HIS A 372 -9.10 -22.84 -24.41
C HIS A 372 -9.20 -21.33 -24.15
N PRO A 373 -8.44 -20.50 -24.88
CA PRO A 373 -8.44 -19.06 -24.67
C PRO A 373 -9.84 -18.45 -24.77
N LEU A 374 -10.39 -18.01 -23.64
CA LEU A 374 -11.65 -17.28 -23.58
C LEU A 374 -11.64 -16.03 -24.46
N ALA A 375 -12.66 -15.87 -25.32
CA ALA A 375 -12.78 -14.75 -26.26
C ALA A 375 -12.87 -13.37 -25.59
N ILE A 376 -13.43 -13.29 -24.38
CA ILE A 376 -13.53 -12.04 -23.61
C ILE A 376 -12.16 -11.53 -23.13
N LEU A 377 -11.16 -12.42 -23.01
CA LEU A 377 -9.82 -12.05 -22.58
C LEU A 377 -8.99 -11.65 -23.81
N PRO A 378 -8.44 -10.41 -23.85
CA PRO A 378 -7.64 -9.97 -24.98
C PRO A 378 -6.46 -10.91 -25.27
N ALA A 379 -6.08 -11.03 -26.54
CA ALA A 379 -4.95 -11.86 -26.95
C ALA A 379 -3.61 -11.30 -26.45
N SER A 380 -3.47 -9.97 -26.41
CA SER A 380 -2.25 -9.28 -25.98
C SER A 380 -2.13 -9.17 -24.46
N ASN A 381 -0.90 -9.17 -23.95
CA ASN A 381 -0.65 -8.94 -22.52
C ASN A 381 -1.03 -7.51 -22.11
N LEU A 382 -0.84 -6.53 -23.00
CA LEU A 382 -1.32 -5.16 -22.78
C LEU A 382 -2.83 -5.16 -22.54
N GLY A 383 -3.61 -5.77 -23.44
CA GLY A 383 -5.07 -5.82 -23.31
C GLY A 383 -5.52 -6.55 -22.03
N ARG A 384 -4.86 -7.66 -21.67
CA ARG A 384 -5.15 -8.38 -20.42
C ARG A 384 -4.87 -7.54 -19.18
N SER A 385 -3.76 -6.79 -19.18
CA SER A 385 -3.41 -5.91 -18.07
C SER A 385 -4.36 -4.70 -17.95
N GLN A 386 -4.78 -4.13 -19.09
CA GLN A 386 -5.80 -3.08 -19.15
C GLN A 386 -7.16 -3.56 -18.61
N LEU A 387 -7.60 -4.75 -19.04
CA LEU A 387 -8.84 -5.36 -18.55
C LEU A 387 -8.78 -5.60 -17.04
N LEU A 388 -7.69 -6.17 -16.54
CA LEU A 388 -7.50 -6.39 -15.10
C LEU A 388 -7.54 -5.06 -14.33
N PHE A 389 -6.84 -4.02 -14.83
CA PHE A 389 -6.85 -2.70 -14.22
C PHE A 389 -8.27 -2.14 -14.13
N ALA A 390 -9.04 -2.17 -15.23
CA ALA A 390 -10.39 -1.64 -15.27
C ALA A 390 -11.35 -2.40 -14.33
N VAL A 391 -11.32 -3.74 -14.37
CA VAL A 391 -12.13 -4.58 -13.49
C VAL A 391 -11.81 -4.30 -12.03
N LEU A 392 -10.52 -4.31 -11.67
CA LEU A 392 -10.10 -4.09 -10.29
C LEU A 392 -10.43 -2.67 -9.80
N LEU A 393 -10.16 -1.65 -10.62
CA LEU A 393 -10.46 -0.26 -10.31
C LEU A 393 -11.94 -0.08 -9.97
N TRP A 394 -12.83 -0.51 -10.86
CA TRP A 394 -14.27 -0.31 -10.67
C TRP A 394 -14.85 -1.20 -9.58
N TRP A 395 -14.34 -2.41 -9.38
CA TRP A 395 -14.73 -3.25 -8.24
C TRP A 395 -14.46 -2.53 -6.92
N ILE A 396 -13.29 -1.92 -6.78
CA ILE A 396 -12.89 -1.19 -5.59
C ILE A 396 -13.68 0.11 -5.43
N VAL A 397 -13.87 0.89 -6.50
CA VAL A 397 -14.63 2.15 -6.46
C VAL A 397 -16.09 1.92 -6.07
N LEU A 398 -16.73 0.88 -6.63
CA LEU A 398 -18.11 0.53 -6.29
C LEU A 398 -18.20 -0.04 -4.88
N GLY A 399 -17.23 -0.88 -4.47
CA GLY A 399 -17.12 -1.36 -3.10
C GLY A 399 -16.97 -0.21 -2.10
N ASN A 400 -16.21 0.82 -2.44
CA ASN A 400 -16.06 2.01 -1.61
C ASN A 400 -17.36 2.84 -1.56
N LEU A 401 -18.00 3.07 -2.70
CA LEU A 401 -19.27 3.80 -2.75
C LEU A 401 -20.36 3.10 -1.92
N SER A 402 -20.43 1.77 -1.98
CA SER A 402 -21.40 0.99 -1.19
C SER A 402 -21.20 1.12 0.32
N ARG A 403 -20.01 1.53 0.79
CA ARG A 403 -19.72 1.77 2.21
C ARG A 403 -20.44 2.99 2.76
N VAL A 404 -20.75 3.97 1.92
CA VAL A 404 -21.20 5.29 2.36
C VAL A 404 -22.66 5.56 2.02
N LEU A 405 -23.44 4.50 1.80
CA LEU A 405 -24.88 4.59 1.58
C LEU A 405 -25.63 4.37 2.91
N PRO A 406 -26.65 5.20 3.23
CA PRO A 406 -27.14 6.34 2.47
C PRO A 406 -26.14 7.52 2.42
N PHE A 407 -26.12 8.23 1.29
CA PHE A 407 -25.07 9.19 0.95
C PHE A 407 -25.21 10.53 1.69
N ALA A 408 -24.19 10.93 2.44
CA ALA A 408 -24.13 12.23 3.09
C ALA A 408 -23.44 13.29 2.19
N PRO A 409 -23.94 14.54 2.09
CA PRO A 409 -23.40 15.55 1.18
C PRO A 409 -21.91 15.84 1.36
N GLU A 410 -21.38 15.78 2.59
CA GLU A 410 -19.97 16.04 2.91
C GLU A 410 -19.04 15.00 2.27
N ARG A 411 -19.58 13.84 1.89
CA ARG A 411 -18.86 12.77 1.19
C ARG A 411 -18.66 13.05 -0.29
N LEU A 412 -19.35 14.04 -0.87
CA LEU A 412 -19.24 14.36 -2.30
C LEU A 412 -17.81 14.67 -2.72
N ILE A 413 -17.05 15.40 -1.90
CA ILE A 413 -15.63 15.69 -2.18
C ILE A 413 -14.79 14.41 -2.15
N THR A 414 -15.08 13.47 -1.25
CA THR A 414 -14.38 12.18 -1.21
C THR A 414 -14.75 11.30 -2.40
N GLU A 415 -16.01 10.92 -2.49
CA GLU A 415 -16.49 9.90 -3.42
C GLU A 415 -16.55 10.43 -4.85
N GLY A 416 -16.95 11.69 -5.02
CA GLY A 416 -17.00 12.36 -6.32
C GLY A 416 -15.61 12.48 -6.94
N MET A 417 -14.59 12.85 -6.15
CA MET A 417 -13.22 12.91 -6.65
C MET A 417 -12.67 11.51 -6.97
N ILE A 418 -12.93 10.51 -6.12
CA ILE A 418 -12.54 9.11 -6.40
C ILE A 418 -13.17 8.64 -7.73
N HIS A 419 -14.46 8.93 -7.95
CA HIS A 419 -15.17 8.54 -9.16
C HIS A 419 -14.64 9.26 -10.41
N LEU A 420 -14.48 10.58 -10.37
CA LEU A 420 -13.93 11.35 -11.50
C LEU A 420 -12.49 10.92 -11.83
N ASN A 421 -11.67 10.69 -10.81
CA ASN A 421 -10.32 10.17 -10.99
C ASN A 421 -10.34 8.76 -11.60
N ALA A 422 -11.29 7.90 -11.23
CA ALA A 422 -11.46 6.58 -11.83
C ALA A 422 -11.87 6.64 -13.31
N CYS A 423 -12.76 7.55 -13.68
CA CYS A 423 -13.10 7.82 -15.08
C CYS A 423 -11.87 8.28 -15.88
N ALA A 424 -11.11 9.25 -15.37
CA ALA A 424 -9.90 9.74 -16.01
C ALA A 424 -8.82 8.65 -16.13
N ALA A 425 -8.57 7.88 -15.05
CA ALA A 425 -7.62 6.78 -15.07
C ALA A 425 -8.02 5.69 -16.07
N THR A 426 -9.32 5.36 -16.17
CA THR A 426 -9.84 4.41 -17.17
C THR A 426 -9.57 4.90 -18.58
N LEU A 427 -9.90 6.15 -18.89
CA LEU A 427 -9.64 6.74 -20.22
C LEU A 427 -8.14 6.71 -20.55
N LEU A 428 -7.30 7.14 -19.61
CA LEU A 428 -5.85 7.17 -19.81
C LEU A 428 -5.30 5.78 -20.08
N VAL A 429 -5.65 4.79 -19.25
CA VAL A 429 -5.14 3.42 -19.35
C VAL A 429 -5.65 2.69 -20.59
N LEU A 430 -6.86 2.95 -21.08
CA LEU A 430 -7.41 2.26 -22.24
C LEU A 430 -6.95 2.86 -23.58
N VAL A 431 -6.69 4.17 -23.65
CA VAL A 431 -6.47 4.87 -24.94
C VAL A 431 -5.00 5.08 -25.29
N TYR A 432 -4.16 5.46 -24.32
CA TYR A 432 -2.81 5.97 -24.60
C TYR A 432 -1.68 4.94 -24.62
N PRO A 433 -1.71 3.87 -23.82
CA PRO A 433 -0.63 2.88 -23.80
C PRO A 433 -0.39 2.23 -25.17
N ARG A 434 0.88 1.98 -25.48
CA ARG A 434 1.30 1.27 -26.70
C ARG A 434 2.26 0.16 -26.32
N GLU A 435 2.22 -0.96 -27.04
CA GLU A 435 3.26 -1.99 -26.92
C GLU A 435 4.58 -1.49 -27.52
N HIS A 436 5.71 -1.90 -26.94
CA HIS A 436 7.05 -1.56 -27.42
C HIS A 436 7.34 -0.05 -27.44
N GLN A 437 6.98 0.66 -26.37
CA GLN A 437 7.44 2.04 -26.20
C GLN A 437 8.94 2.09 -25.91
N ASP A 438 9.68 2.77 -26.78
CA ASP A 438 11.09 3.08 -26.54
C ASP A 438 11.24 3.88 -25.25
N GLN A 439 12.13 3.40 -24.39
CA GLN A 439 12.47 4.05 -23.15
C GLN A 439 13.26 5.32 -23.46
N THR A 440 12.61 6.48 -23.39
CA THR A 440 13.32 7.76 -23.45
C THR A 440 14.29 7.83 -22.27
N ALA A 441 15.56 8.16 -22.54
CA ALA A 441 16.55 8.37 -21.49
C ALA A 441 16.05 9.44 -20.50
N LEU A 442 15.97 9.06 -19.21
CA LEU A 442 15.64 10.01 -18.14
C LEU A 442 16.91 10.68 -17.61
N PRO A 443 16.84 11.96 -17.19
CA PRO A 443 17.97 12.62 -16.56
C PRO A 443 18.45 11.85 -15.32
N ARG A 444 19.72 12.06 -14.94
CA ARG A 444 20.29 11.44 -13.74
C ARG A 444 19.47 11.82 -12.50
N CYS A 445 19.19 10.85 -11.63
CA CYS A 445 18.54 11.15 -10.37
C CYS A 445 19.51 11.98 -9.53
N PRO A 446 19.08 13.10 -8.94
CA PRO A 446 19.90 13.76 -7.95
C PRO A 446 20.22 12.80 -6.81
N ARG A 447 21.39 12.98 -6.18
CA ARG A 447 21.82 12.16 -5.04
C ARG A 447 20.73 12.17 -3.97
N PHE A 448 20.45 11.04 -3.32
CA PHE A 448 19.43 10.97 -2.28
C PHE A 448 19.68 11.90 -1.08
N ALA A 449 20.92 12.36 -0.87
CA ALA A 449 21.21 13.43 0.06
C ALA A 449 20.46 14.73 -0.28
N ILE A 450 20.33 15.08 -1.57
CA ILE A 450 19.56 16.25 -2.02
C ILE A 450 18.08 16.06 -1.73
N TRP A 451 17.53 14.86 -1.95
CA TRP A 451 16.15 14.54 -1.61
C TRP A 451 15.89 14.66 -0.11
N ALA A 452 16.82 14.18 0.72
CA ALA A 452 16.72 14.31 2.18
C ALA A 452 16.74 15.78 2.62
N VAL A 453 17.70 16.57 2.12
CA VAL A 453 17.77 18.02 2.42
C VAL A 453 16.50 18.73 1.96
N ALA A 454 16.05 18.50 0.73
CA ALA A 454 14.83 19.09 0.20
C ALA A 454 13.59 18.69 1.02
N SER A 455 13.51 17.43 1.46
CA SER A 455 12.39 16.96 2.30
C SER A 455 12.38 17.65 3.67
N VAL A 456 13.54 17.84 4.29
CA VAL A 456 13.67 18.59 5.55
C VAL A 456 13.23 20.04 5.36
N ILE A 457 13.70 20.70 4.29
CA ILE A 457 13.31 22.08 3.97
C ILE A 457 11.81 22.19 3.76
N VAL A 458 11.22 21.34 2.92
CA VAL A 458 9.76 21.33 2.65
C VAL A 458 8.98 21.11 3.96
N THR A 459 9.39 20.12 4.76
CA THR A 459 8.75 19.82 6.05
C THR A 459 8.80 21.02 6.99
N GLY A 460 9.96 21.68 7.10
CA GLY A 460 10.13 22.89 7.92
C GLY A 460 9.28 24.06 7.44
N LEU A 461 9.28 24.35 6.14
CA LEU A 461 8.50 25.44 5.55
C LEU A 461 6.99 25.24 5.73
N LEU A 462 6.47 24.03 5.49
CA LEU A 462 5.04 23.76 5.65
C LEU A 462 4.63 23.75 7.12
N SER A 463 5.50 23.28 8.02
CA SER A 463 5.27 23.37 9.47
C SER A 463 5.18 24.83 9.92
N TRP A 464 6.10 25.68 9.46
CA TRP A 464 6.10 27.11 9.77
C TRP A 464 4.83 27.80 9.24
N HIS A 465 4.46 27.54 7.98
CA HIS A 465 3.22 28.07 7.42
C HIS A 465 1.99 27.61 8.21
N THR A 466 1.96 26.35 8.65
CA THR A 466 0.85 25.81 9.45
C THR A 466 0.64 26.60 10.74
N LEU A 467 1.72 26.99 11.43
CA LEU A 467 1.63 27.81 12.64
C LEU A 467 1.03 29.20 12.38
N SER A 468 1.16 29.73 11.16
CA SER A 468 0.56 31.01 10.77
C SER A 468 -0.92 30.93 10.36
N LEU A 469 -1.49 29.71 10.24
CA LEU A 469 -2.88 29.53 9.82
C LEU A 469 -3.91 29.77 10.93
N TYR A 470 -3.49 29.71 12.19
CA TYR A 470 -4.40 29.75 13.34
C TYR A 470 -3.82 30.60 14.47
N ASP A 471 -4.68 31.39 15.13
CA ASP A 471 -4.33 32.14 16.36
C ASP A 471 -4.31 31.27 17.63
N GLY A 472 -4.44 29.96 17.48
CA GLY A 472 -4.56 28.97 18.54
C GLY A 472 -4.62 27.54 17.98
N PRO A 473 -4.93 26.53 18.81
CA PRO A 473 -4.90 25.14 18.35
C PRO A 473 -6.09 24.85 17.43
N ALA A 474 -5.83 24.17 16.30
CA ALA A 474 -6.88 23.74 15.39
C ALA A 474 -7.72 22.59 15.99
N PRO A 475 -8.95 22.36 15.51
CA PRO A 475 -9.80 21.26 16.00
C PRO A 475 -9.09 19.91 15.96
N GLY A 476 -9.14 19.16 17.07
CA GLY A 476 -8.47 17.86 17.20
C GLY A 476 -6.99 17.93 17.58
N ALA A 477 -6.46 19.11 17.94
CA ALA A 477 -5.09 19.27 18.42
C ALA A 477 -4.73 18.30 19.55
N GLN A 478 -3.50 17.81 19.49
CA GLN A 478 -2.85 17.03 20.55
C GLN A 478 -1.47 17.63 20.81
N PHE A 479 -0.94 17.39 22.00
CA PHE A 479 0.32 17.97 22.45
C PHE A 479 1.25 16.87 22.91
N ARG A 480 2.47 16.85 22.37
CA ARG A 480 3.51 15.91 22.75
C ARG A 480 4.42 16.51 23.80
N PHE A 481 4.77 17.78 23.67
CA PHE A 481 5.71 18.47 24.54
C PHE A 481 5.02 19.51 25.45
N GLY A 482 5.76 19.95 26.47
CA GLY A 482 5.32 21.01 27.37
C GLY A 482 4.20 20.62 28.35
N PRO A 483 3.69 21.60 29.12
CA PRO A 483 2.72 21.35 30.20
C PRO A 483 1.35 20.82 29.71
N ARG A 484 1.00 21.09 28.44
CA ARG A 484 -0.26 20.62 27.81
C ARG A 484 -0.14 19.19 27.28
N SER A 485 1.02 18.55 27.41
CA SER A 485 1.26 17.22 26.86
C SER A 485 0.21 16.22 27.31
N ASN A 486 -0.42 15.57 26.35
CA ASN A 486 -1.36 14.47 26.56
C ASN A 486 -0.79 13.14 26.04
N ASN A 487 0.53 13.09 25.90
CA ASN A 487 1.26 11.89 25.50
C ASN A 487 1.45 11.02 26.74
N GLN A 488 0.48 10.16 27.04
CA GLN A 488 0.58 9.22 28.15
C GLN A 488 1.62 8.14 27.77
N GLN A 489 2.86 8.31 28.23
CA GLN A 489 3.83 7.23 28.30
C GLN A 489 3.42 6.32 29.45
N ARG A 490 2.52 5.36 29.20
CA ARG A 490 2.35 4.22 30.09
C ARG A 490 3.13 3.04 29.54
#